data_AF-A0A9P0B5Y2-F1
#
_entry.id   AF-A0A9P0B5Y2-F1
#
_cell.length_a   1.000
_cell.length_b   1.000
_cell.length_c   1.000
_cell.angle_alpha   90.00
_cell.angle_beta   90.00
_cell.angle_gamma   90.00
#
_symmetry.space_group_name_H-M   'P 1'
#
loop_
_entity.id
_entity.type
_entity.pdbx_description
1 polymer ?
#
loop_
_entity_poly.entity_id
_entity_poly.type
_entity_poly.pdbx_seq_one_letter_code
_entity_poly.pdbx_strand_id
1 'polypeptide(L)'
;MNSLVLVCVLSIVSVSASYTYNGISMRRCKNYKLEECEPMTSNNVHLVVPGETKVLKKNHFGDEEGLMDITVTPGELRELKPWCFSNLPSLKRIYLGGSLLKIIPFGVFNSLPVYYVYLAGNKIHTIETEAFADMETLREIYLDKNSLVYFDPGWFALEGKSSNLETLNIHHNKIKSITKKAFYNFPKIKTVDFSFNEIEYISGDIFRHNADITLFDVSFNKLTTLSPNLLANVNKVDKFVIAFNFIDNLDKEVIEEAKVKSASIHPNQWICSCLKDVETSLFKNNVQSFSSGDTFKSRENLLKYQLPVNTQYLASNLSICYETWKTCEDSQSSSENLEAQKAFQEVLTKTYDKVNVKCTEESGCLDGLVCRSDYCWALIKTAYYFDNDPMYFVWRF
;
A
#
# COMPACT_ATOMS: atom_id res chain seq x y z
N MET A 1 0.55 29.98 -0.44
CA MET A 1 0.91 29.87 0.99
C MET A 1 -0.24 29.15 1.65
N ASN A 2 -0.02 27.87 1.91
CA ASN A 2 -1.06 26.84 1.82
C ASN A 2 -1.69 26.59 3.19
N SER A 3 -2.98 26.20 3.20
CA SER A 3 -3.76 25.82 4.39
C SER A 3 -3.04 24.88 5.36
N LEU A 4 -2.09 24.07 4.86
CA LEU A 4 -1.27 23.16 5.65
C LEU A 4 -0.11 23.80 6.42
N VAL A 5 0.40 24.96 5.99
CA VAL A 5 1.35 25.76 6.80
C VAL A 5 0.67 26.22 8.09
N LEU A 6 -0.64 26.47 8.05
CA LEU A 6 -1.41 26.87 9.23
C LEU A 6 -1.69 25.72 10.20
N VAL A 7 -1.90 24.49 9.70
CA VAL A 7 -2.07 23.29 10.54
C VAL A 7 -0.81 23.01 11.38
N CYS A 8 0.38 23.19 10.81
CA CYS A 8 1.65 23.12 11.54
C CYS A 8 1.88 24.28 12.54
N VAL A 9 1.31 25.46 12.29
CA VAL A 9 1.37 26.59 13.24
C VAL A 9 0.43 26.33 14.44
N LEU A 10 -0.68 25.63 14.24
CA LEU A 10 -1.64 25.30 15.30
C LEU A 10 -1.18 24.18 16.24
N SER A 11 -0.24 23.32 15.84
CA SER A 11 0.37 22.30 16.73
C SER A 11 1.10 22.85 17.94
N ILE A 12 1.32 24.17 17.99
CA ILE A 12 2.10 24.84 19.05
C ILE A 12 1.17 25.55 20.07
N VAL A 13 -0.15 25.64 19.83
CA VAL A 13 -1.04 26.50 20.62
C VAL A 13 -2.17 25.72 21.31
N SER A 14 -2.27 25.87 22.64
CA SER A 14 -3.26 25.26 23.53
C SER A 14 -4.60 26.03 23.57
N VAL A 15 -5.09 26.51 22.42
CA VAL A 15 -6.29 27.33 22.30
C VAL A 15 -7.17 26.82 21.16
N SER A 16 -8.49 26.93 21.30
CA SER A 16 -9.46 26.69 20.22
C SER A 16 -9.20 27.65 19.06
N ALA A 17 -9.26 27.17 17.83
CA ALA A 17 -9.08 28.01 16.65
C ALA A 17 -9.92 27.49 15.48
N SER A 18 -10.54 28.41 14.76
CA SER A 18 -11.24 28.13 13.50
C SER A 18 -10.58 28.89 12.35
N TYR A 19 -10.44 28.24 11.19
CA TYR A 19 -9.86 28.84 9.99
C TYR A 19 -10.57 28.36 8.73
N THR A 20 -10.79 29.28 7.80
CA THR A 20 -11.40 28.99 6.51
C THR A 20 -10.42 29.30 5.38
N TYR A 21 -10.18 28.33 4.50
CA TYR A 21 -9.36 28.51 3.30
C TYR A 21 -9.98 27.82 2.10
N ASN A 22 -10.18 28.58 1.02
CA ASN A 22 -10.80 28.10 -0.22
C ASN A 22 -12.14 27.36 0.01
N GLY A 23 -12.96 27.84 0.94
CA GLY A 23 -14.25 27.22 1.30
C GLY A 23 -14.15 26.01 2.25
N ILE A 24 -12.94 25.53 2.55
CA ILE A 24 -12.69 24.46 3.52
C ILE A 24 -12.56 25.08 4.91
N SER A 25 -13.38 24.61 5.83
CA SER A 25 -13.50 25.09 7.20
C SER A 25 -12.81 24.12 8.16
N MET A 26 -11.63 24.47 8.66
CA MET A 26 -10.90 23.68 9.64
C MET A 26 -11.17 24.19 11.05
N ARG A 27 -11.48 23.26 11.96
CA ARG A 27 -11.78 23.54 13.36
C ARG A 27 -10.81 22.77 14.25
N ARG A 28 -10.12 23.46 15.16
CA ARG A 28 -9.35 22.87 16.26
C ARG A 28 -10.05 23.19 17.57
N CYS A 29 -10.46 22.14 18.27
CA CYS A 29 -11.23 22.24 19.49
C CYS A 29 -10.34 22.10 20.71
N LYS A 30 -10.57 22.95 21.73
CA LYS A 30 -9.95 22.75 23.03
C LYS A 30 -10.46 21.43 23.61
N ASN A 31 -9.56 20.62 24.18
CA ASN A 31 -9.86 19.27 24.67
C ASN A 31 -10.55 18.32 23.68
N TYR A 32 -10.53 18.66 22.38
CA TYR A 32 -11.07 17.87 21.26
C TYR A 32 -12.58 17.62 21.34
N LYS A 33 -13.26 18.41 22.18
CA LYS A 33 -14.71 18.38 22.26
C LYS A 33 -15.29 19.48 21.38
N LEU A 34 -16.27 19.14 20.55
CA LEU A 34 -16.86 20.10 19.62
C LEU A 34 -17.60 21.26 20.32
N GLU A 35 -18.05 21.04 21.56
CA GLU A 35 -18.60 22.07 22.46
C GLU A 35 -17.58 23.15 22.88
N GLU A 36 -16.27 22.88 22.75
CA GLU A 36 -15.19 23.77 23.18
C GLU A 36 -14.42 24.40 22.00
N CYS A 37 -14.91 24.31 20.77
CA CYS A 37 -14.33 25.05 19.64
C CYS A 37 -15.15 26.27 19.28
N GLU A 38 -14.51 27.21 18.60
CA GLU A 38 -15.20 28.38 18.07
C GLU A 38 -16.28 27.94 17.08
N PRO A 39 -17.51 28.46 17.19
CA PRO A 39 -18.61 28.11 16.29
C PRO A 39 -18.24 28.43 14.84
N MET A 40 -18.55 27.51 13.92
CA MET A 40 -18.38 27.71 12.48
C MET A 40 -19.75 27.79 11.82
N THR A 41 -19.87 28.62 10.78
CA THR A 41 -21.09 28.79 9.99
C THR A 41 -21.18 27.82 8.80
N SER A 42 -20.24 26.87 8.68
CA SER A 42 -20.12 25.94 7.56
C SER A 42 -20.65 24.56 7.92
N ASN A 43 -21.35 23.92 6.98
CA ASN A 43 -21.84 22.54 7.09
C ASN A 43 -20.76 21.49 6.78
N ASN A 44 -19.56 21.92 6.39
CA ASN A 44 -18.44 21.07 6.03
C ASN A 44 -17.34 21.20 7.09
N VAL A 45 -17.49 20.47 8.19
CA VAL A 45 -16.57 20.58 9.33
C VAL A 45 -15.45 19.56 9.20
N HIS A 46 -14.21 20.04 9.31
CA HIS A 46 -13.01 19.21 9.37
C HIS A 46 -12.36 19.37 10.74
N LEU A 47 -12.28 18.29 11.51
CA LEU A 47 -11.76 18.30 12.87
C LEU A 47 -10.32 17.79 12.92
N VAL A 48 -9.44 18.60 13.52
CA VAL A 48 -8.06 18.18 13.81
C VAL A 48 -7.90 17.86 15.29
N VAL A 49 -7.63 16.60 15.58
CA VAL A 49 -7.24 16.08 16.89
C VAL A 49 -5.71 16.19 17.03
N PRO A 50 -5.18 16.80 18.09
CA PRO A 50 -3.75 16.93 18.36
C PRO A 50 -3.02 15.63 18.67
N GLY A 51 -1.71 15.66 18.42
CA GLY A 51 -0.85 14.48 18.48
C GLY A 51 -0.59 13.99 19.90
N GLU A 52 -0.75 14.83 20.92
CA GLU A 52 -0.65 14.41 22.32
C GLU A 52 -1.84 13.55 22.79
N THR A 53 -2.88 13.40 21.96
CA THR A 53 -4.06 12.58 22.26
C THR A 53 -3.67 11.12 22.36
N LYS A 54 -3.83 10.52 23.55
CA LYS A 54 -3.48 9.11 23.79
C LYS A 54 -4.62 8.13 23.50
N VAL A 55 -5.86 8.56 23.71
CA VAL A 55 -7.05 7.68 23.69
C VAL A 55 -8.24 8.42 23.08
N LEU A 56 -8.88 7.83 22.08
CA LEU A 56 -10.21 8.24 21.65
C LEU A 56 -11.26 7.48 22.47
N LYS A 57 -11.80 8.14 23.50
CA LYS A 57 -12.87 7.63 24.38
C LYS A 57 -14.22 7.45 23.65
N LYS A 58 -15.16 6.75 24.28
CA LYS A 58 -16.55 6.63 23.79
C LYS A 58 -17.15 8.02 23.51
N ASN A 59 -17.86 8.14 22.38
CA ASN A 59 -18.51 9.37 21.90
C ASN A 59 -17.54 10.57 21.91
N HIS A 60 -16.28 10.37 21.49
CA HIS A 60 -15.24 11.39 21.60
C HIS A 60 -15.64 12.69 20.89
N PHE A 61 -16.33 12.56 19.76
CA PHE A 61 -16.69 13.64 18.87
C PHE A 61 -18.13 14.14 19.07
N GLY A 62 -18.89 13.61 20.02
CA GLY A 62 -20.31 14.01 20.19
C GLY A 62 -21.19 13.69 18.97
N ASP A 63 -22.37 14.31 18.95
CA ASP A 63 -23.41 14.12 17.93
C ASP A 63 -23.36 15.25 16.90
N GLU A 64 -22.61 15.05 15.81
CA GLU A 64 -22.20 16.15 14.92
C GLU A 64 -22.57 15.86 13.48
N GLU A 65 -23.73 16.37 13.07
CA GLU A 65 -24.34 16.10 11.78
C GLU A 65 -23.52 16.62 10.59
N GLY A 66 -22.68 17.65 10.78
CA GLY A 66 -21.88 18.27 9.71
C GLY A 66 -20.40 17.86 9.66
N LEU A 67 -19.97 16.93 10.53
CA LEU A 67 -18.57 16.51 10.59
C LEU A 67 -18.24 15.60 9.41
N MET A 68 -17.37 16.07 8.51
CA MET A 68 -16.97 15.33 7.31
C MET A 68 -15.66 14.56 7.52
N ASP A 69 -14.69 15.19 8.16
CA ASP A 69 -13.36 14.62 8.31
C ASP A 69 -12.88 14.68 9.75
N ILE A 70 -12.24 13.59 10.19
CA ILE A 70 -11.49 13.53 11.44
C ILE A 70 -10.04 13.25 11.09
N THR A 71 -9.15 14.15 11.52
CA THR A 71 -7.71 14.00 11.36
C THR A 71 -7.04 14.02 12.72
N VAL A 72 -6.44 12.90 13.13
CA VAL A 72 -5.53 12.85 14.27
C VAL A 72 -4.12 13.16 13.77
N THR A 73 -3.54 14.23 14.32
CA THR A 73 -2.16 14.62 14.08
C THR A 73 -1.26 13.46 14.53
N PRO A 74 -0.26 13.06 13.74
CA PRO A 74 0.73 12.05 14.14
C PRO A 74 1.28 12.31 15.54
N GLY A 75 1.36 11.26 16.36
CA GLY A 75 1.76 11.41 17.76
C GLY A 75 1.49 10.18 18.62
N GLU A 76 0.89 10.39 19.80
CA GLU A 76 0.81 9.44 20.90
C GLU A 76 -0.50 8.62 20.97
N LEU A 77 -1.34 8.64 19.93
CA LEU A 77 -2.59 7.88 19.93
C LEU A 77 -2.31 6.38 20.01
N ARG A 78 -2.74 5.75 21.10
CA ARG A 78 -2.46 4.34 21.44
C ARG A 78 -3.70 3.47 21.44
N GLU A 79 -4.87 4.05 21.68
CA GLU A 79 -6.10 3.28 21.89
C GLU A 79 -7.33 3.97 21.29
N LEU A 80 -8.14 3.17 20.61
CA LEU A 80 -9.51 3.51 20.21
C LEU A 80 -10.46 2.76 21.16
N LYS A 81 -11.26 3.47 21.94
CA LYS A 81 -12.32 2.82 22.73
C LYS A 81 -13.52 2.52 21.84
N PRO A 82 -14.32 1.48 22.14
CA PRO A 82 -15.55 1.20 21.42
C PRO A 82 -16.46 2.44 21.34
N TRP A 83 -17.10 2.64 20.18
CA TRP A 83 -18.04 3.74 19.93
C TRP A 83 -17.41 5.14 20.02
N CYS A 84 -16.09 5.27 19.81
CA CYS A 84 -15.47 6.60 19.80
C CYS A 84 -15.92 7.48 18.62
N PHE A 85 -16.40 6.88 17.53
CA PHE A 85 -16.95 7.54 16.34
C PHE A 85 -18.49 7.51 16.26
N SER A 86 -19.20 7.47 17.40
CA SER A 86 -20.66 7.38 17.43
C SER A 86 -21.36 8.58 16.76
N ASN A 87 -22.42 8.31 16.00
CA ASN A 87 -23.38 9.30 15.50
C ASN A 87 -22.78 10.44 14.65
N LEU A 88 -22.03 10.05 13.61
CA LEU A 88 -21.42 10.98 12.66
C LEU A 88 -21.97 10.75 11.23
N PRO A 89 -23.22 11.18 10.94
CA PRO A 89 -23.95 10.79 9.73
C PRO A 89 -23.38 11.38 8.43
N SER A 90 -22.60 12.46 8.51
CA SER A 90 -21.95 13.06 7.34
C SER A 90 -20.48 12.69 7.21
N LEU A 91 -19.93 11.85 8.10
CA LEU A 91 -18.51 11.53 8.11
C LEU A 91 -18.11 10.81 6.84
N LYS A 92 -17.05 11.28 6.20
CA LYS A 92 -16.54 10.78 4.92
C LYS A 92 -15.13 10.22 5.03
N ARG A 93 -14.28 10.82 5.86
CA ARG A 93 -12.85 10.46 5.90
C ARG A 93 -12.31 10.43 7.33
N ILE A 94 -11.50 9.41 7.60
CA ILE A 94 -10.83 9.22 8.89
C ILE A 94 -9.33 9.08 8.65
N TYR A 95 -8.54 9.95 9.28
CA TYR A 95 -7.08 9.94 9.23
C TYR A 95 -6.51 9.72 10.62
N LEU A 96 -5.93 8.55 10.85
CA LEU A 96 -5.35 8.11 12.13
C LEU A 96 -3.90 7.64 11.95
N GLY A 97 -3.25 8.03 10.86
CA GLY A 97 -1.90 7.59 10.50
C GLY A 97 -0.79 8.20 11.38
N GLY A 98 0.37 7.55 11.41
CA GLY A 98 1.57 8.08 12.08
C GLY A 98 1.48 8.15 13.60
N SER A 99 0.72 7.25 14.23
CA SER A 99 0.56 7.20 15.68
C SER A 99 1.08 5.86 16.27
N LEU A 100 0.60 5.47 17.45
CA LEU A 100 1.06 4.31 18.20
C LEU A 100 -0.05 3.25 18.38
N LEU A 101 -1.06 3.25 17.51
CA LEU A 101 -2.15 2.28 17.55
C LEU A 101 -1.60 0.86 17.34
N LYS A 102 -2.03 -0.07 18.19
CA LYS A 102 -1.62 -1.49 18.15
C LYS A 102 -2.73 -2.43 17.72
N ILE A 103 -3.96 -2.07 18.08
CA ILE A 103 -5.16 -2.88 17.87
C ILE A 103 -6.24 -2.00 17.27
N ILE A 104 -6.92 -2.50 16.24
CA ILE A 104 -8.20 -1.95 15.76
C ILE A 104 -9.32 -2.84 16.31
N PRO A 105 -10.11 -2.35 17.28
CA PRO A 105 -11.14 -3.16 17.93
C PRO A 105 -12.33 -3.47 17.03
N PHE A 106 -13.06 -4.53 17.40
CA PHE A 106 -14.32 -4.94 16.82
C PHE A 106 -15.28 -3.77 16.74
N GLY A 107 -15.85 -3.57 15.55
CA GLY A 107 -16.90 -2.61 15.29
C GLY A 107 -16.59 -1.15 15.59
N VAL A 108 -15.33 -0.77 15.78
CA VAL A 108 -14.96 0.61 16.10
C VAL A 108 -15.37 1.60 14.99
N PHE A 109 -15.46 1.12 13.74
CA PHE A 109 -15.91 1.88 12.58
C PHE A 109 -17.27 1.43 12.03
N ASN A 110 -18.03 0.60 12.76
CA ASN A 110 -19.24 -0.02 12.21
C ASN A 110 -20.27 1.01 11.73
N SER A 111 -20.85 0.72 10.57
CA SER A 111 -21.95 1.49 9.96
C SER A 111 -21.64 2.97 9.71
N LEU A 112 -20.36 3.38 9.74
CA LEU A 112 -19.98 4.75 9.43
C LEU A 112 -20.10 5.02 7.92
N PRO A 113 -20.62 6.19 7.50
CA PRO A 113 -20.76 6.57 6.09
C PRO A 113 -19.43 7.05 5.45
N VAL A 114 -18.33 6.45 5.90
CA VAL A 114 -16.95 6.79 5.54
C VAL A 114 -16.56 6.07 4.25
N TYR A 115 -15.90 6.77 3.33
CA TYR A 115 -15.38 6.19 2.09
C TYR A 115 -13.87 5.93 2.12
N TYR A 116 -13.15 6.59 3.05
CA TYR A 116 -11.69 6.58 3.12
C TYR A 116 -11.20 6.46 4.56
N VAL A 117 -10.38 5.43 4.84
CA VAL A 117 -9.75 5.22 6.16
C VAL A 117 -8.23 5.11 6.01
N TYR A 118 -7.51 6.00 6.68
CA TYR A 118 -6.04 6.04 6.68
C TYR A 118 -5.47 5.68 8.05
N LEU A 119 -4.88 4.50 8.15
CA LEU A 119 -4.29 3.92 9.37
C LEU A 119 -2.79 3.65 9.22
N ALA A 120 -2.18 4.17 8.16
CA ALA A 120 -0.79 3.91 7.80
C ALA A 120 0.21 4.40 8.85
N GLY A 121 1.36 3.73 8.97
CA GLY A 121 2.46 4.17 9.83
C GLY A 121 2.13 4.13 11.32
N ASN A 122 1.27 3.21 11.75
CA ASN A 122 1.03 2.90 13.17
C ASN A 122 1.87 1.68 13.59
N LYS A 123 1.52 1.04 14.71
CA LYS A 123 2.12 -0.21 15.20
C LYS A 123 1.08 -1.34 15.22
N ILE A 124 0.11 -1.31 14.31
CA ILE A 124 -1.04 -2.21 14.31
C ILE A 124 -0.55 -3.62 14.01
N HIS A 125 -0.76 -4.53 14.95
CA HIS A 125 -0.46 -5.96 14.78
C HIS A 125 -1.72 -6.82 14.82
N THR A 126 -2.85 -6.26 15.27
CA THR A 126 -4.13 -6.94 15.37
C THR A 126 -5.24 -6.03 14.85
N ILE A 127 -6.05 -6.57 13.95
CA ILE A 127 -7.34 -6.01 13.56
C ILE A 127 -8.35 -7.09 13.92
N GLU A 128 -9.31 -6.75 14.76
CA GLU A 128 -10.35 -7.70 15.17
C GLU A 128 -11.33 -7.95 14.02
N THR A 129 -11.95 -9.13 14.02
CA THR A 129 -13.02 -9.47 13.08
C THR A 129 -14.09 -8.39 13.11
N GLU A 130 -14.65 -8.04 11.95
CA GLU A 130 -15.69 -7.02 11.81
C GLU A 130 -15.30 -5.62 12.36
N ALA A 131 -14.01 -5.29 12.44
CA ALA A 131 -13.55 -3.93 12.76
C ALA A 131 -14.08 -2.85 11.78
N PHE A 132 -14.27 -3.22 10.52
CA PHE A 132 -14.78 -2.38 9.42
C PHE A 132 -16.12 -2.89 8.86
N ALA A 133 -16.91 -3.58 9.67
CA ALA A 133 -18.16 -4.18 9.20
C ALA A 133 -19.26 -3.15 8.92
N ASP A 134 -20.13 -3.51 7.98
CA ASP A 134 -21.30 -2.73 7.57
C ASP A 134 -20.97 -1.28 7.13
N MET A 135 -19.72 -1.00 6.75
CA MET A 135 -19.29 0.27 6.16
C MET A 135 -19.60 0.31 4.66
N GLU A 136 -20.87 0.42 4.29
CA GLU A 136 -21.33 0.29 2.89
C GLU A 136 -20.69 1.28 1.91
N THR A 137 -20.28 2.46 2.39
CA THR A 137 -19.65 3.50 1.59
C THR A 137 -18.13 3.39 1.53
N LEU A 138 -17.51 2.48 2.29
CA LEU A 138 -16.05 2.32 2.28
C LEU A 138 -15.57 1.92 0.89
N ARG A 139 -14.55 2.62 0.39
CA ARG A 139 -13.91 2.39 -0.90
C ARG A 139 -12.41 2.19 -0.76
N GLU A 140 -11.77 2.90 0.15
CA GLU A 140 -10.32 2.86 0.28
C GLU A 140 -9.88 2.70 1.73
N ILE A 141 -8.92 1.81 1.92
CA ILE A 141 -8.27 1.62 3.21
C ILE A 141 -6.75 1.47 3.06
N TYR A 142 -6.03 2.20 3.92
CA TYR A 142 -4.58 2.24 3.95
C TYR A 142 -4.10 1.74 5.31
N LEU A 143 -3.52 0.54 5.31
CA LEU A 143 -2.97 -0.18 6.45
C LEU A 143 -1.44 -0.33 6.32
N ASP A 144 -0.82 0.40 5.42
CA ASP A 144 0.61 0.28 5.14
C ASP A 144 1.49 0.69 6.33
N LYS A 145 2.73 0.18 6.35
CA LYS A 145 3.72 0.50 7.39
C LYS A 145 3.23 0.21 8.81
N ASN A 146 2.61 -0.95 9.00
CA ASN A 146 2.16 -1.45 10.29
C ASN A 146 2.96 -2.70 10.68
N SER A 147 2.40 -3.60 11.48
CA SER A 147 3.04 -4.83 11.94
C SER A 147 2.11 -6.04 11.81
N LEU A 148 1.23 -6.02 10.80
CA LEU A 148 0.31 -7.10 10.49
C LEU A 148 1.09 -8.33 9.97
N VAL A 149 0.80 -9.50 10.53
CA VAL A 149 1.47 -10.76 10.17
C VAL A 149 0.61 -11.67 9.29
N TYR A 150 -0.67 -11.33 9.12
CA TYR A 150 -1.62 -11.99 8.24
C TYR A 150 -2.60 -10.96 7.66
N PHE A 151 -3.27 -11.33 6.57
CA PHE A 151 -4.43 -10.63 6.05
C PHE A 151 -5.67 -11.51 6.26
N ASP A 152 -6.73 -10.94 6.83
CA ASP A 152 -7.99 -11.64 7.07
C ASP A 152 -9.17 -10.83 6.49
N PRO A 153 -9.90 -11.36 5.48
CA PRO A 153 -11.08 -10.68 4.94
C PRO A 153 -12.19 -10.46 5.96
N GLY A 154 -12.18 -11.24 7.06
CA GLY A 154 -13.10 -11.11 8.19
C GLY A 154 -13.03 -9.76 8.91
N TRP A 155 -11.97 -8.96 8.72
CA TRP A 155 -11.91 -7.58 9.23
C TRP A 155 -13.03 -6.68 8.66
N PHE A 156 -13.48 -6.97 7.43
CA PHE A 156 -14.44 -6.15 6.71
C PHE A 156 -15.83 -6.77 6.65
N ALA A 157 -15.90 -8.09 6.47
CA ALA A 157 -17.16 -8.78 6.33
C ALA A 157 -16.97 -10.27 6.62
N LEU A 158 -17.93 -10.88 7.33
CA LEU A 158 -18.03 -12.32 7.44
C LEU A 158 -18.40 -12.94 6.08
N GLU A 159 -18.14 -14.24 5.92
CA GLU A 159 -18.48 -14.98 4.70
C GLU A 159 -19.98 -14.83 4.37
N GLY A 160 -20.28 -14.48 3.11
CA GLY A 160 -21.64 -14.23 2.64
C GLY A 160 -22.08 -12.76 2.67
N LYS A 161 -21.28 -11.86 3.26
CA LYS A 161 -21.45 -10.41 3.11
C LYS A 161 -20.38 -9.83 2.17
N SER A 162 -20.80 -8.88 1.32
CA SER A 162 -19.90 -8.20 0.38
C SER A 162 -19.51 -6.82 0.91
N SER A 163 -18.23 -6.48 0.76
CA SER A 163 -17.70 -5.15 0.97
C SER A 163 -17.55 -4.43 -0.38
N ASN A 164 -17.76 -3.11 -0.36
CA ASN A 164 -17.60 -2.25 -1.53
C ASN A 164 -16.16 -1.71 -1.68
N LEU A 165 -15.19 -2.27 -0.96
CA LEU A 165 -13.80 -1.86 -1.02
C LEU A 165 -13.24 -1.97 -2.46
N GLU A 166 -12.62 -0.89 -2.93
CA GLU A 166 -11.99 -0.77 -4.25
C GLU A 166 -10.47 -0.76 -4.14
N THR A 167 -9.91 -0.18 -3.06
CA THR A 167 -8.48 -0.06 -2.83
C THR A 167 -8.10 -0.59 -1.46
N LEU A 168 -7.19 -1.57 -1.44
CA LEU A 168 -6.53 -2.08 -0.24
C LEU A 168 -5.02 -1.86 -0.37
N ASN A 169 -4.48 -0.98 0.47
CA ASN A 169 -3.04 -0.85 0.62
C ASN A 169 -2.60 -1.43 1.96
N ILE A 170 -1.76 -2.47 1.93
CA ILE A 170 -1.21 -3.13 3.11
C ILE A 170 0.31 -3.34 2.98
N HIS A 171 0.97 -2.53 2.14
CA HIS A 171 2.40 -2.65 1.91
C HIS A 171 3.22 -2.37 3.18
N HIS A 172 4.50 -2.79 3.24
CA HIS A 172 5.34 -2.60 4.42
C HIS A 172 4.72 -3.18 5.71
N ASN A 173 4.26 -4.43 5.65
CA ASN A 173 3.82 -5.21 6.80
C ASN A 173 4.69 -6.49 6.89
N LYS A 174 4.22 -7.53 7.60
CA LYS A 174 4.93 -8.80 7.82
C LYS A 174 4.09 -10.00 7.40
N ILE A 175 3.23 -9.81 6.41
CA ILE A 175 2.30 -10.84 5.93
C ILE A 175 3.10 -11.94 5.24
N LYS A 176 2.81 -13.20 5.58
CA LYS A 176 3.55 -14.36 5.07
C LYS A 176 2.87 -15.12 3.93
N SER A 177 1.56 -14.95 3.79
CA SER A 177 0.79 -15.68 2.78
C SER A 177 -0.51 -14.97 2.44
N ILE A 178 -0.96 -15.11 1.18
CA ILE A 178 -2.30 -14.73 0.73
C ILE A 178 -3.07 -16.03 0.44
N THR A 179 -3.97 -16.40 1.35
CA THR A 179 -4.67 -17.69 1.31
C THR A 179 -5.89 -17.68 0.40
N LYS A 180 -6.45 -18.85 0.13
CA LYS A 180 -7.73 -18.99 -0.56
C LYS A 180 -8.80 -18.12 0.12
N LYS A 181 -9.72 -17.58 -0.70
CA LYS A 181 -10.80 -16.66 -0.28
C LYS A 181 -10.34 -15.30 0.27
N ALA A 182 -9.05 -14.96 0.22
CA ALA A 182 -8.56 -13.65 0.67
C ALA A 182 -9.36 -12.48 0.11
N PHE A 183 -9.80 -12.56 -1.16
CA PHE A 183 -10.60 -11.50 -1.78
C PHE A 183 -12.07 -11.85 -2.06
N TYR A 184 -12.58 -12.95 -1.47
CA TYR A 184 -13.92 -13.46 -1.76
C TYR A 184 -15.03 -12.44 -1.49
N ASN A 185 -14.89 -11.66 -0.40
CA ASN A 185 -15.89 -10.68 0.03
C ASN A 185 -15.72 -9.30 -0.64
N PHE A 186 -14.78 -9.11 -1.58
CA PHE A 186 -14.50 -7.81 -2.21
C PHE A 186 -14.75 -7.81 -3.72
N PRO A 187 -16.00 -8.00 -4.19
CA PRO A 187 -16.29 -8.10 -5.63
C PRO A 187 -15.94 -6.83 -6.43
N LYS A 188 -15.73 -5.68 -5.76
CA LYS A 188 -15.40 -4.38 -6.38
C LYS A 188 -13.93 -3.99 -6.25
N ILE A 189 -13.09 -4.85 -5.69
CA ILE A 189 -11.66 -4.54 -5.50
C ILE A 189 -10.97 -4.36 -6.86
N LYS A 190 -10.20 -3.28 -6.97
CA LYS A 190 -9.46 -2.90 -8.18
C LYS A 190 -7.96 -2.83 -7.91
N THR A 191 -7.58 -2.32 -6.75
CA THR A 191 -6.18 -2.04 -6.42
C THR A 191 -5.82 -2.74 -5.13
N VAL A 192 -4.85 -3.65 -5.21
CA VAL A 192 -4.30 -4.34 -4.04
C VAL A 192 -2.78 -4.24 -4.05
N ASP A 193 -2.24 -3.65 -2.98
CA ASP A 193 -0.80 -3.47 -2.78
C ASP A 193 -0.37 -4.22 -1.50
N PHE A 194 0.36 -5.31 -1.72
CA PHE A 194 0.97 -6.17 -0.72
C PHE A 194 2.50 -6.09 -0.78
N SER A 195 3.06 -5.07 -1.42
CA SER A 195 4.50 -4.94 -1.57
C SER A 195 5.22 -4.79 -0.22
N PHE A 196 6.53 -5.09 -0.17
CA PHE A 196 7.32 -5.00 1.05
C PHE A 196 6.72 -5.79 2.23
N ASN A 197 6.35 -7.04 1.99
CA ASN A 197 5.90 -7.98 3.01
C ASN A 197 6.86 -9.19 3.07
N GLU A 198 6.45 -10.27 3.71
CA GLU A 198 7.23 -11.50 3.82
C GLU A 198 6.51 -12.66 3.12
N ILE A 199 5.77 -12.37 2.04
CA ILE A 199 4.87 -13.35 1.41
C ILE A 199 5.69 -14.42 0.69
N GLU A 200 5.52 -15.66 1.12
CA GLU A 200 6.15 -16.85 0.54
C GLU A 200 5.18 -17.61 -0.37
N TYR A 201 3.88 -17.45 -0.15
CA TYR A 201 2.83 -18.21 -0.84
C TYR A 201 1.60 -17.36 -1.17
N ILE A 202 1.10 -17.51 -2.39
CA ILE A 202 -0.18 -16.97 -2.86
C ILE A 202 -1.00 -18.11 -3.47
N SER A 203 -2.24 -18.29 -3.01
CA SER A 203 -3.17 -19.26 -3.59
C SER A 203 -3.56 -18.87 -5.03
N GLY A 204 -3.64 -19.84 -5.95
CA GLY A 204 -4.01 -19.58 -7.34
C GLY A 204 -5.41 -19.01 -7.55
N ASP A 205 -6.35 -19.31 -6.65
CA ASP A 205 -7.75 -18.88 -6.80
C ASP A 205 -8.09 -17.57 -6.07
N ILE A 206 -7.10 -16.73 -5.71
CA ILE A 206 -7.37 -15.54 -4.88
C ILE A 206 -8.30 -14.53 -5.55
N PHE A 207 -8.27 -14.42 -6.88
CA PHE A 207 -9.07 -13.47 -7.67
C PHE A 207 -10.29 -14.08 -8.34
N ARG A 208 -10.76 -15.26 -7.89
CA ARG A 208 -11.89 -15.97 -8.49
C ARG A 208 -13.17 -15.12 -8.60
N HIS A 209 -13.34 -14.11 -7.74
CA HIS A 209 -14.52 -13.25 -7.69
C HIS A 209 -14.19 -11.76 -7.96
N ASN A 210 -13.01 -11.47 -8.50
CA ASN A 210 -12.45 -10.11 -8.57
C ASN A 210 -12.03 -9.77 -10.01
N ALA A 211 -13.00 -9.72 -10.91
CA ALA A 211 -12.76 -9.58 -12.35
C ALA A 211 -12.15 -8.22 -12.77
N ASP A 212 -12.28 -7.20 -11.91
CA ASP A 212 -11.93 -5.80 -12.18
C ASP A 212 -10.61 -5.35 -11.52
N ILE A 213 -9.75 -6.28 -11.08
CA ILE A 213 -8.40 -5.96 -10.59
C ILE A 213 -7.60 -5.24 -11.67
N THR A 214 -7.21 -4.00 -11.39
CA THR A 214 -6.38 -3.17 -12.28
C THR A 214 -4.93 -3.12 -11.83
N LEU A 215 -4.67 -3.15 -10.53
CA LEU A 215 -3.32 -3.13 -9.96
C LEU A 215 -3.18 -4.26 -8.95
N PHE A 216 -2.18 -5.11 -9.20
CA PHE A 216 -1.73 -6.11 -8.25
C PHE A 216 -0.23 -5.98 -8.03
N ASP A 217 0.15 -5.54 -6.83
CA ASP A 217 1.55 -5.38 -6.43
C ASP A 217 1.89 -6.31 -5.27
N VAL A 218 2.79 -7.26 -5.55
CA VAL A 218 3.40 -8.16 -4.56
C VAL A 218 4.93 -8.09 -4.67
N SER A 219 5.46 -6.96 -5.14
CA SER A 219 6.89 -6.74 -5.20
C SER A 219 7.52 -6.71 -3.82
N PHE A 220 8.83 -6.94 -3.73
CA PHE A 220 9.54 -6.96 -2.45
C PHE A 220 8.89 -7.93 -1.46
N ASN A 221 8.82 -9.19 -1.85
CA ASN A 221 8.31 -10.29 -1.04
C ASN A 221 9.28 -11.49 -1.11
N LYS A 222 8.83 -12.66 -0.69
CA LYS A 222 9.62 -13.90 -0.63
C LYS A 222 9.08 -14.99 -1.58
N LEU A 223 8.36 -14.60 -2.62
CA LEU A 223 7.71 -15.56 -3.53
C LEU A 223 8.75 -16.31 -4.35
N THR A 224 8.63 -17.63 -4.45
CA THR A 224 9.46 -18.47 -5.33
C THR A 224 8.74 -18.94 -6.58
N THR A 225 7.41 -18.92 -6.56
CA THR A 225 6.57 -19.34 -7.69
C THR A 225 5.22 -18.62 -7.63
N LEU A 226 4.50 -18.64 -8.74
CA LEU A 226 3.11 -18.20 -8.84
C LEU A 226 2.29 -19.25 -9.57
N SER A 227 1.04 -19.41 -9.16
CA SER A 227 0.11 -20.30 -9.83
C SER A 227 -0.18 -19.82 -11.27
N PRO A 228 -0.21 -20.70 -12.27
CA PRO A 228 -0.61 -20.37 -13.64
C PRO A 228 -2.00 -19.72 -13.71
N ASN A 229 -2.93 -20.22 -12.87
CA ASN A 229 -4.32 -19.74 -12.83
C ASN A 229 -4.55 -18.46 -12.02
N LEU A 230 -3.48 -17.80 -11.54
CA LEU A 230 -3.59 -16.65 -10.62
C LEU A 230 -4.52 -15.56 -11.14
N LEU A 231 -4.46 -15.30 -12.44
CA LEU A 231 -5.23 -14.25 -13.11
C LEU A 231 -6.32 -14.78 -14.05
N ALA A 232 -6.63 -16.07 -14.02
CA ALA A 232 -7.56 -16.73 -14.95
C ALA A 232 -8.98 -16.13 -14.98
N ASN A 233 -9.40 -15.50 -13.87
CA ASN A 233 -10.72 -14.87 -13.75
C ASN A 233 -10.67 -13.34 -13.78
N VAL A 234 -9.52 -12.76 -14.12
CA VAL A 234 -9.32 -11.31 -14.21
C VAL A 234 -9.42 -10.88 -15.66
N ASN A 235 -10.27 -9.89 -15.95
CA ASN A 235 -10.54 -9.47 -17.34
C ASN A 235 -9.37 -8.72 -17.98
N LYS A 236 -8.72 -7.87 -17.18
CA LYS A 236 -7.64 -6.98 -17.61
C LYS A 236 -6.88 -6.47 -16.39
N VAL A 237 -5.56 -6.67 -16.36
CA VAL A 237 -4.68 -6.05 -15.36
C VAL A 237 -3.90 -4.90 -15.98
N ASP A 238 -4.04 -3.68 -15.45
CA ASP A 238 -3.26 -2.54 -15.93
C ASP A 238 -1.80 -2.60 -15.46
N LYS A 239 -1.56 -3.00 -14.21
CA LYS A 239 -0.22 -3.10 -13.60
C LYS A 239 -0.10 -4.38 -12.79
N PHE A 240 0.80 -5.27 -13.24
CA PHE A 240 1.16 -6.51 -12.54
C PHE A 240 2.61 -6.43 -12.06
N VAL A 241 2.83 -6.41 -10.74
CA VAL A 241 4.15 -6.12 -10.16
C VAL A 241 4.57 -7.26 -9.25
N ILE A 242 5.57 -8.04 -9.69
CA ILE A 242 6.15 -9.19 -8.97
C ILE A 242 7.67 -9.05 -8.79
N ALA A 243 8.22 -7.88 -9.13
CA ALA A 243 9.62 -7.53 -8.97
C ALA A 243 10.14 -7.74 -7.55
N PHE A 244 11.45 -7.94 -7.39
CA PHE A 244 12.10 -8.13 -6.09
C PHE A 244 11.48 -9.29 -5.28
N ASN A 245 11.35 -10.45 -5.91
CA ASN A 245 10.99 -11.73 -5.30
C ASN A 245 12.06 -12.79 -5.60
N PHE A 246 11.84 -14.05 -5.25
CA PHE A 246 12.74 -15.18 -5.54
C PHE A 246 12.20 -16.09 -6.64
N ILE A 247 11.42 -15.55 -7.57
CA ILE A 247 10.76 -16.34 -8.62
C ILE A 247 11.81 -16.80 -9.62
N ASP A 248 11.90 -18.11 -9.86
CA ASP A 248 12.85 -18.70 -10.82
C ASP A 248 12.17 -19.12 -12.13
N ASN A 249 10.87 -19.38 -12.08
CA ASN A 249 10.01 -19.69 -13.22
C ASN A 249 8.63 -19.04 -13.04
N LEU A 250 8.04 -18.65 -14.17
CA LEU A 250 6.68 -18.12 -14.22
C LEU A 250 6.03 -18.71 -15.46
N ASP A 251 4.85 -19.31 -15.28
CA ASP A 251 4.11 -19.83 -16.40
C ASP A 251 3.61 -18.69 -17.29
N LYS A 252 3.79 -18.80 -18.60
CA LYS A 252 3.45 -17.72 -19.55
C LYS A 252 1.94 -17.45 -19.57
N GLU A 253 1.14 -18.45 -19.24
CA GLU A 253 -0.32 -18.44 -19.12
C GLU A 253 -0.79 -17.33 -18.17
N VAL A 254 -0.01 -17.04 -17.10
CA VAL A 254 -0.31 -15.93 -16.17
C VAL A 254 -0.45 -14.59 -16.89
N ILE A 255 0.37 -14.37 -17.93
CA ILE A 255 0.40 -13.12 -18.70
C ILE A 255 -0.62 -13.17 -19.85
N GLU A 256 -0.75 -14.32 -20.49
CA GLU A 256 -1.58 -14.50 -21.68
C GLU A 256 -3.07 -14.46 -21.37
N GLU A 257 -3.50 -14.96 -20.20
CA GLU A 257 -4.92 -15.02 -19.83
C GLU A 257 -5.50 -13.64 -19.44
N ALA A 258 -4.71 -12.78 -18.78
CA ALA A 258 -5.23 -11.61 -18.06
C ALA A 258 -5.14 -10.28 -18.81
N LYS A 259 -4.80 -10.28 -20.10
CA LYS A 259 -4.60 -9.08 -20.94
C LYS A 259 -3.78 -8.00 -20.21
N VAL A 260 -2.62 -8.39 -19.66
CA VAL A 260 -1.78 -7.51 -18.84
C VAL A 260 -1.27 -6.34 -19.69
N LYS A 261 -1.51 -5.10 -19.25
CA LYS A 261 -1.05 -3.90 -19.97
C LYS A 261 0.41 -3.56 -19.66
N SER A 262 0.80 -3.65 -18.40
CA SER A 262 2.18 -3.40 -17.97
C SER A 262 2.60 -4.32 -16.83
N ALA A 263 3.86 -4.73 -16.85
CA ALA A 263 4.40 -5.67 -15.89
C ALA A 263 5.78 -5.25 -15.38
N SER A 264 6.05 -5.50 -14.09
CA SER A 264 7.38 -5.41 -13.50
C SER A 264 7.76 -6.75 -12.90
N ILE A 265 8.70 -7.44 -13.55
CA ILE A 265 9.09 -8.81 -13.22
C ILE A 265 10.55 -8.92 -12.74
N HIS A 266 11.28 -7.80 -12.72
CA HIS A 266 12.70 -7.76 -12.36
C HIS A 266 12.95 -6.89 -11.13
N PRO A 267 13.92 -7.26 -10.29
CA PRO A 267 14.72 -8.50 -10.34
C PRO A 267 13.98 -9.69 -9.72
N ASN A 268 14.36 -10.89 -10.11
CA ASN A 268 13.89 -12.19 -9.60
C ASN A 268 15.00 -13.23 -9.82
N GLN A 269 14.84 -14.48 -9.38
CA GLN A 269 15.86 -15.55 -9.50
C GLN A 269 15.73 -16.38 -10.78
N TRP A 270 15.39 -15.72 -11.90
CA TRP A 270 14.99 -16.40 -13.12
C TRP A 270 15.99 -17.45 -13.63
N ILE A 271 15.47 -18.59 -14.07
CA ILE A 271 16.17 -19.49 -15.00
C ILE A 271 16.11 -18.84 -16.39
N CYS A 272 17.24 -18.77 -17.10
CA CYS A 272 17.31 -18.01 -18.35
C CYS A 272 16.37 -18.51 -19.46
N SER A 273 16.16 -19.82 -19.56
CA SER A 273 15.18 -20.39 -20.50
C SER A 273 13.75 -19.93 -20.17
N CYS A 274 13.38 -19.91 -18.89
CA CYS A 274 12.04 -19.51 -18.46
C CYS A 274 11.82 -18.01 -18.58
N LEU A 275 12.83 -17.20 -18.24
CA LEU A 275 12.77 -15.77 -18.48
C LEU A 275 12.53 -15.47 -19.95
N LYS A 276 13.22 -16.17 -20.85
CA LYS A 276 13.07 -15.99 -22.29
C LYS A 276 11.63 -16.26 -22.75
N ASP A 277 10.99 -17.29 -22.23
CA ASP A 277 9.60 -17.62 -22.57
C ASP A 277 8.63 -16.53 -22.08
N VAL A 278 8.81 -16.08 -20.83
CA VAL A 278 8.04 -14.99 -20.22
C VAL A 278 8.22 -13.68 -20.99
N GLU A 279 9.46 -13.25 -21.25
CA GLU A 279 9.77 -12.02 -22.01
C GLU A 279 9.23 -12.08 -23.44
N THR A 280 9.29 -13.26 -24.08
CA THR A 280 8.70 -13.48 -25.39
C THR A 280 7.18 -13.30 -25.36
N SER A 281 6.51 -13.82 -24.33
CA SER A 281 5.06 -13.65 -24.15
C SER A 281 4.69 -12.20 -23.87
N LEU A 282 5.43 -11.50 -22.99
CA LEU A 282 5.26 -10.06 -22.75
C LEU A 282 5.38 -9.25 -24.04
N PHE A 283 6.40 -9.53 -24.86
CA PHE A 283 6.59 -8.87 -26.15
C PHE A 283 5.46 -9.14 -27.13
N LYS A 284 5.07 -10.40 -27.32
CA LYS A 284 3.97 -10.79 -28.23
C LYS A 284 2.64 -10.14 -27.85
N ASN A 285 2.38 -9.97 -26.56
CA ASN A 285 1.17 -9.36 -26.03
C ASN A 285 1.25 -7.82 -25.88
N ASN A 286 2.33 -7.18 -26.37
CA ASN A 286 2.56 -5.73 -26.25
C ASN A 286 2.51 -5.22 -24.79
N VAL A 287 2.96 -6.04 -23.84
CA VAL A 287 2.98 -5.67 -22.42
C VAL A 287 4.14 -4.70 -22.17
N GLN A 288 3.85 -3.54 -21.58
CA GLN A 288 4.88 -2.57 -21.21
C GLN A 288 5.68 -3.07 -20.00
N SER A 289 6.96 -3.39 -20.19
CA SER A 289 7.88 -3.66 -19.09
C SER A 289 8.35 -2.35 -18.44
N PHE A 290 8.43 -2.32 -17.11
CA PHE A 290 9.02 -1.20 -16.36
C PHE A 290 9.84 -1.73 -15.17
N SER A 291 10.96 -1.06 -14.86
CA SER A 291 11.69 -1.33 -13.61
C SER A 291 10.99 -0.62 -12.45
N SER A 292 10.91 -1.28 -11.30
CA SER A 292 10.40 -0.70 -10.05
C SER A 292 11.41 0.26 -9.38
N GLY A 293 12.38 0.80 -10.13
CA GLY A 293 13.33 1.80 -9.66
C GLY A 293 14.22 2.35 -10.78
N ASP A 294 14.35 3.67 -10.83
CA ASP A 294 15.26 4.43 -11.71
C ASP A 294 16.74 4.45 -11.20
N THR A 295 17.16 3.52 -10.33
CA THR A 295 18.33 3.73 -9.44
C THR A 295 19.61 2.91 -9.70
N PHE A 296 19.78 2.19 -10.82
CA PHE A 296 21.06 1.49 -11.06
C PHE A 296 21.55 1.49 -12.52
N LYS A 297 22.55 2.35 -12.79
CA LYS A 297 23.47 2.24 -13.93
C LYS A 297 24.85 1.77 -13.43
N SER A 298 25.10 0.47 -13.33
CA SER A 298 26.48 -0.08 -13.27
C SER A 298 26.92 -0.50 -14.67
N ARG A 299 28.20 -0.26 -15.00
CA ARG A 299 28.75 -0.26 -16.37
C ARG A 299 29.40 -1.58 -16.81
N GLU A 300 29.33 -2.67 -16.04
CA GLU A 300 30.31 -3.76 -16.20
C GLU A 300 29.81 -5.19 -16.48
N ASN A 301 28.51 -5.46 -16.64
CA ASN A 301 28.06 -6.82 -17.02
C ASN A 301 27.27 -6.82 -18.34
N LEU A 302 28.02 -6.81 -19.45
CA LEU A 302 27.50 -7.02 -20.81
C LEU A 302 27.27 -8.52 -21.06
N LEU A 303 26.10 -9.05 -20.71
CA LEU A 303 25.59 -10.27 -21.34
C LEU A 303 25.02 -9.91 -22.71
N LYS A 304 25.58 -10.54 -23.75
CA LYS A 304 25.24 -10.35 -25.17
C LYS A 304 23.86 -10.92 -25.48
N TYR A 305 22.80 -10.14 -25.31
CA TYR A 305 21.53 -10.40 -25.96
C TYR A 305 20.99 -9.08 -26.55
N GLN A 306 20.98 -8.97 -27.88
CA GLN A 306 20.44 -7.80 -28.56
C GLN A 306 18.92 -7.94 -28.66
N LEU A 307 18.20 -7.22 -27.80
CA LEU A 307 16.77 -7.00 -27.96
C LEU A 307 16.52 -5.99 -29.11
N PRO A 308 15.35 -6.02 -29.79
CA PRO A 308 14.98 -5.04 -30.82
C PRO A 308 15.01 -3.61 -30.27
N VAL A 309 15.31 -2.63 -31.13
CA VAL A 309 15.59 -1.21 -30.82
C VAL A 309 14.49 -0.51 -29.98
N ASN A 310 13.32 -1.11 -29.87
CA ASN A 310 12.12 -0.60 -29.22
C ASN A 310 12.08 -0.88 -27.71
N THR A 311 12.99 -1.68 -27.16
CA THR A 311 13.07 -2.07 -25.74
C THR A 311 14.11 -1.28 -24.93
N GLN A 312 14.45 -0.06 -25.37
CA GLN A 312 15.61 0.72 -24.89
C GLN A 312 15.59 1.17 -23.40
N TYR A 313 14.60 0.77 -22.61
CA TYR A 313 14.55 1.02 -21.16
C TYR A 313 14.54 -0.24 -20.30
N LEU A 314 14.87 -1.42 -20.85
CA LEU A 314 15.17 -2.58 -20.01
C LEU A 314 16.46 -2.31 -19.22
N ALA A 315 16.32 -2.36 -17.89
CA ALA A 315 17.41 -2.24 -16.95
C ALA A 315 18.44 -3.37 -17.19
N SER A 316 19.48 -3.05 -17.96
CA SER A 316 20.58 -3.97 -18.32
C SER A 316 21.33 -4.57 -17.11
N ASN A 317 21.03 -4.14 -15.89
CA ASN A 317 21.65 -4.63 -14.64
C ASN A 317 20.71 -5.47 -13.76
N LEU A 318 19.41 -5.58 -14.08
CA LEU A 318 18.41 -6.30 -13.25
C LEU A 318 17.83 -7.54 -13.96
N SER A 319 18.13 -7.72 -15.25
CA SER A 319 17.88 -8.96 -16.02
C SER A 319 19.00 -9.98 -15.78
N ILE A 320 19.24 -10.33 -14.52
CA ILE A 320 20.16 -11.42 -14.18
C ILE A 320 19.32 -12.71 -14.17
N CYS A 321 19.75 -13.70 -14.92
CA CYS A 321 19.17 -15.04 -14.93
C CYS A 321 20.27 -16.08 -14.83
N TYR A 322 19.92 -17.29 -14.40
CA TYR A 322 20.86 -18.40 -14.24
C TYR A 322 20.82 -19.32 -15.46
N GLU A 323 21.97 -19.50 -16.11
CA GLU A 323 22.14 -20.38 -17.30
C GLU A 323 22.33 -21.87 -16.92
N THR A 324 22.40 -22.21 -15.63
CA THR A 324 22.80 -23.56 -15.20
C THR A 324 21.79 -24.67 -15.53
N TRP A 325 20.54 -24.33 -15.87
CA TRP A 325 19.48 -25.30 -16.16
C TRP A 325 19.11 -25.24 -17.66
N LYS A 326 19.11 -26.40 -18.33
CA LYS A 326 18.93 -26.47 -19.79
C LYS A 326 17.48 -26.27 -20.25
N THR A 327 16.50 -26.60 -19.42
CA THR A 327 15.07 -26.44 -19.74
C THR A 327 14.27 -26.02 -18.50
N CYS A 328 13.11 -25.37 -18.69
CA CYS A 328 12.19 -25.03 -17.59
C CYS A 328 11.63 -26.26 -16.87
N GLU A 329 11.57 -27.38 -17.58
CA GLU A 329 11.05 -28.67 -17.09
C GLU A 329 12.04 -29.38 -16.15
N ASP A 330 13.33 -29.04 -16.19
CA ASP A 330 14.36 -29.65 -15.34
C ASP A 330 14.34 -29.13 -13.89
N SER A 331 13.53 -28.10 -13.56
CA SER A 331 13.52 -27.34 -12.29
C SER A 331 13.23 -28.16 -11.01
N GLN A 332 12.90 -29.44 -11.12
CA GLN A 332 12.51 -30.28 -9.97
C GLN A 332 13.67 -30.83 -9.11
N SER A 333 14.95 -30.54 -9.40
CA SER A 333 16.03 -30.99 -8.52
C SER A 333 17.29 -30.13 -8.56
N SER A 334 17.48 -29.28 -7.56
CA SER A 334 18.76 -29.11 -6.84
C SER A 334 18.78 -27.79 -6.06
N SER A 335 19.00 -27.90 -4.76
CA SER A 335 19.07 -26.83 -3.77
C SER A 335 20.44 -26.12 -3.71
N GLU A 336 21.24 -26.14 -4.78
CA GLU A 336 22.65 -25.74 -4.69
C GLU A 336 23.05 -24.76 -5.80
N ASN A 337 22.84 -23.47 -5.54
CA ASN A 337 23.76 -22.45 -6.04
C ASN A 337 23.87 -21.29 -5.04
N LEU A 338 24.60 -21.55 -3.95
CA LEU A 338 24.72 -20.67 -2.78
C LEU A 338 25.34 -19.30 -3.11
N GLU A 339 26.22 -19.24 -4.12
CA GLU A 339 26.93 -18.02 -4.53
C GLU A 339 26.04 -17.08 -5.36
N ALA A 340 25.24 -17.67 -6.26
CA ALA A 340 24.16 -17.03 -6.98
C ALA A 340 23.07 -16.49 -6.05
N GLN A 341 22.66 -17.28 -5.05
CA GLN A 341 21.77 -16.83 -3.99
C GLN A 341 22.40 -15.69 -3.21
N LYS A 342 23.69 -15.75 -2.86
CA LYS A 342 24.39 -14.68 -2.12
C LYS A 342 24.41 -13.35 -2.90
N ALA A 343 24.77 -13.36 -4.18
CA ALA A 343 24.77 -12.14 -5.00
C ALA A 343 23.35 -11.55 -5.14
N PHE A 344 22.34 -12.40 -5.34
CA PHE A 344 20.95 -11.97 -5.37
C PHE A 344 20.47 -11.41 -4.03
N GLN A 345 20.81 -12.08 -2.92
CA GLN A 345 20.53 -11.61 -1.57
C GLN A 345 21.25 -10.29 -1.27
N GLU A 346 22.45 -10.06 -1.80
CA GLU A 346 23.13 -8.76 -1.70
C GLU A 346 22.42 -7.66 -2.49
N VAL A 347 21.92 -7.95 -3.70
CA VAL A 347 21.11 -7.00 -4.49
C VAL A 347 19.81 -6.68 -3.77
N LEU A 348 19.11 -7.70 -3.27
CA LEU A 348 17.92 -7.52 -2.47
C LEU A 348 18.24 -6.69 -1.23
N THR A 349 19.21 -7.10 -0.42
CA THR A 349 19.59 -6.38 0.82
C THR A 349 19.96 -4.93 0.52
N LYS A 350 20.81 -4.65 -0.48
CA LYS A 350 21.15 -3.28 -0.88
C LYS A 350 19.94 -2.50 -1.39
N THR A 351 19.00 -3.14 -2.07
CA THR A 351 17.78 -2.45 -2.53
C THR A 351 16.83 -2.20 -1.38
N TYR A 352 16.54 -3.21 -0.56
CA TYR A 352 15.76 -3.06 0.67
C TYR A 352 16.36 -1.97 1.56
N ASP A 353 17.67 -1.97 1.80
CA ASP A 353 18.33 -0.96 2.62
C ASP A 353 18.22 0.44 2.01
N LYS A 354 18.21 0.58 0.68
CA LYS A 354 18.06 1.88 -0.01
C LYS A 354 16.62 2.39 -0.08
N VAL A 355 15.63 1.50 -0.19
CA VAL A 355 14.22 1.86 -0.41
C VAL A 355 13.43 1.83 0.91
N ASN A 356 13.91 1.05 1.89
CA ASN A 356 13.39 0.89 3.24
C ASN A 356 14.35 1.50 4.28
N VAL A 357 15.07 2.57 3.92
CA VAL A 357 15.98 3.26 4.84
C VAL A 357 15.15 3.76 6.02
N LYS A 358 15.49 3.29 7.22
CA LYS A 358 14.98 3.95 8.42
C LYS A 358 15.68 5.28 8.62
N CYS A 359 14.90 6.34 8.63
CA CYS A 359 15.42 7.65 8.98
C CYS A 359 15.25 7.90 10.47
N THR A 360 16.30 8.43 11.09
CA THR A 360 16.32 8.92 12.47
C THR A 360 16.72 10.39 12.44
N GLU A 361 16.63 11.11 13.56
CA GLU A 361 17.12 12.50 13.63
C GLU A 361 18.62 12.62 13.24
N GLU A 362 19.39 11.53 13.35
CA GLU A 362 20.82 11.46 12.99
C GLU A 362 21.07 10.89 11.57
N SER A 363 20.21 10.00 11.06
CA SER A 363 20.32 9.43 9.71
C SER A 363 19.34 10.10 8.74
N GLY A 364 19.84 11.09 7.99
CA GLY A 364 19.10 11.70 6.88
C GLY A 364 18.81 10.70 5.75
N CYS A 365 17.77 10.99 4.98
CA CYS A 365 17.48 10.24 3.76
C CYS A 365 18.43 10.64 2.61
N LEU A 366 18.64 9.74 1.64
CA LEU A 366 19.38 10.07 0.42
C LEU A 366 18.73 11.24 -0.34
N ASP A 367 19.52 11.99 -1.12
CA ASP A 367 19.04 13.12 -1.91
C ASP A 367 17.84 12.75 -2.78
N GLY A 368 16.77 13.56 -2.69
CA GLY A 368 15.50 13.28 -3.38
C GLY A 368 14.58 12.32 -2.62
N LEU A 369 14.91 11.94 -1.38
CA LEU A 369 14.01 11.22 -0.49
C LEU A 369 13.68 12.05 0.77
N VAL A 370 12.56 11.75 1.44
CA VAL A 370 12.02 12.44 2.62
C VAL A 370 11.82 11.45 3.75
N CYS A 371 12.25 11.81 4.95
CA CYS A 371 11.95 11.00 6.14
C CYS A 371 10.49 11.15 6.56
N ARG A 372 9.74 10.04 6.69
CA ARG A 372 8.39 10.02 7.25
C ARG A 372 8.05 8.66 7.88
N SER A 373 7.57 8.70 9.13
CA SER A 373 7.22 7.54 9.96
C SER A 373 8.37 6.55 10.13
N ASP A 374 9.56 7.07 10.44
CA ASP A 374 10.83 6.34 10.55
C ASP A 374 11.38 5.80 9.22
N TYR A 375 10.83 6.15 8.04
CA TYR A 375 11.33 5.63 6.75
C TYR A 375 11.53 6.73 5.69
N CYS A 376 12.46 6.52 4.76
CA CYS A 376 12.68 7.42 3.62
C CYS A 376 11.70 7.17 2.46
N TRP A 377 11.25 8.25 1.82
CA TRP A 377 10.24 8.25 0.75
C TRP A 377 10.72 9.03 -0.46
N ALA A 378 10.51 8.56 -1.68
CA ALA A 378 10.87 9.35 -2.86
C ALA A 378 10.05 10.65 -2.97
N LEU A 379 10.73 11.78 -3.17
CA LEU A 379 10.14 12.98 -3.76
C LEU A 379 9.83 12.65 -5.22
N ILE A 380 8.68 12.05 -5.46
CA ILE A 380 8.18 11.84 -6.82
C ILE A 380 7.83 13.21 -7.40
N LYS A 381 8.77 13.79 -8.15
CA LYS A 381 8.65 15.14 -8.73
C LYS A 381 7.76 15.19 -9.98
N THR A 382 7.30 14.05 -10.52
CA THR A 382 6.66 14.02 -11.85
C THR A 382 5.60 12.92 -12.13
N ALA A 383 5.05 12.21 -11.15
CA ALA A 383 3.97 11.22 -11.39
C ALA A 383 2.63 11.54 -10.70
N TYR A 384 2.41 12.80 -10.33
CA TYR A 384 1.06 13.29 -10.02
C TYR A 384 0.38 13.72 -11.33
N TYR A 385 -0.20 12.76 -12.06
CA TYR A 385 -1.23 13.08 -13.04
C TYR A 385 -2.59 12.97 -12.35
N PHE A 386 -3.12 14.13 -12.01
CA PHE A 386 -4.55 14.48 -11.97
C PHE A 386 -5.50 13.41 -11.40
N ASP A 387 -5.54 13.29 -10.07
CA ASP A 387 -6.81 13.12 -9.40
C ASP A 387 -7.20 14.48 -8.80
N ASN A 388 -8.32 15.02 -9.26
CA ASN A 388 -8.88 16.30 -8.83
C ASN A 388 -9.54 16.18 -7.45
N ASP A 389 -8.79 15.76 -6.42
CA ASP A 389 -9.22 15.87 -5.03
C ASP A 389 -8.12 16.56 -4.19
N PRO A 390 -8.35 17.79 -3.67
CA PRO A 390 -7.33 18.58 -3.03
C PRO A 390 -7.22 18.15 -1.56
N MET A 391 -6.18 17.40 -1.17
CA MET A 391 -5.46 17.59 0.11
C MET A 391 -4.50 16.43 0.42
N TYR A 392 -3.29 16.47 -0.16
CA TYR A 392 -2.11 15.96 0.52
C TYR A 392 -0.89 16.79 0.13
N PHE A 393 -0.67 17.90 0.85
CA PHE A 393 0.57 18.67 0.77
C PHE A 393 0.93 19.27 2.12
N VAL A 394 1.84 18.66 2.89
CA VAL A 394 2.74 19.49 3.72
C VAL A 394 4.14 19.36 3.18
N TRP A 395 4.70 20.49 2.77
CA TRP A 395 6.13 20.79 2.80
C TRP A 395 6.27 22.22 3.31
N ARG A 396 7.23 22.48 4.22
CA ARG A 396 8.52 23.09 3.85
C ARG A 396 9.39 23.45 5.06
N PHE A 397 10.67 23.04 4.92
CA PHE A 397 11.95 23.54 5.46
C PHE A 397 12.22 23.52 6.96
#